data_AF-A0A3A2ZWU7-F1
#
_entry.id   AF-A0A3A2ZWU7-F1
#
_cell.length_a   1.000
_cell.length_b   1.000
_cell.length_c   1.000
_cell.angle_alpha   90.00
_cell.angle_beta   90.00
_cell.angle_gamma   90.00
#
_symmetry.space_group_name_H-M   'P 1'
#
loop_
_entity.id
_entity.type
_entity.pdbx_description
1 polymer ?
#
loop_
_entity_poly.entity_id
_entity_poly.type
_entity_poly.pdbx_seq_one_letter_code
_entity_poly.pdbx_strand_id
1 'polypeptide(L)'
;MKISLCQARLSILGPPRTILKDQRGYLLNVSGNFERITSQALGGVYVDTFFTGGTFPESNLRRLRTAIRVLGDCFADAMDWKGHRQITKSRTPASAKTLKVLSLFQEIPNSMVVSYADLKAKVDKSLGHYERLPGGTALALIGELFRNQSSPWENIAKRYLLIAWRWVRVFVQGLLTYLTDKRTCQMLMETVLDPALAKMKDASMSKIQELNLYRQRYPAA
;
A
#
# COMPACT_ATOMS: atom_id res chain seq x y z
N MET A 1 -20.29 6.60 -35.83
CA MET A 1 -19.30 6.25 -34.78
C MET A 1 -18.21 7.30 -34.57
N LYS A 2 -17.72 8.04 -35.58
CA LYS A 2 -16.69 9.09 -35.39
C LYS A 2 -17.19 10.39 -34.70
N ILE A 3 -18.45 10.77 -34.92
CA ILE A 3 -19.04 12.02 -34.39
C ILE A 3 -19.21 11.97 -32.86
N SER A 4 -19.66 10.85 -32.30
CA SER A 4 -19.84 10.70 -30.84
C SER A 4 -18.51 10.78 -30.08
N LEU A 5 -17.42 10.27 -30.67
CA LEU A 5 -16.08 10.33 -30.09
C LEU A 5 -15.50 11.75 -30.15
N CYS A 6 -15.77 12.49 -31.23
CA CYS A 6 -15.43 13.91 -31.32
C CYS A 6 -16.25 14.78 -30.36
N GLN A 7 -17.55 14.49 -30.18
CA GLN A 7 -18.41 15.20 -29.21
C GLN A 7 -17.96 14.96 -27.76
N ALA A 8 -17.59 13.72 -27.42
CA ALA A 8 -17.02 13.40 -26.09
C ALA A 8 -15.66 14.08 -25.85
N ARG A 9 -14.83 14.25 -26.89
CA ARG A 9 -13.59 15.02 -26.79
C ARG A 9 -13.85 16.53 -26.65
N LEU A 10 -14.84 17.05 -27.37
CA LEU A 10 -15.25 18.45 -27.29
C LEU A 10 -15.82 18.80 -25.91
N SER A 11 -16.61 17.91 -25.30
CA SER A 11 -17.12 18.14 -23.95
C SER A 11 -16.01 18.20 -22.90
N ILE A 12 -14.94 17.41 -23.06
CA ILE A 12 -13.75 17.45 -22.19
C ILE A 12 -12.96 18.75 -22.40
N LEU A 13 -12.86 19.24 -23.64
CA LEU A 13 -12.14 20.47 -23.96
C LEU A 13 -12.89 21.74 -23.49
N GLY A 14 -14.22 21.70 -23.45
CA GLY A 14 -15.05 22.82 -22.99
C GLY A 14 -14.94 24.07 -23.90
N PRO A 15 -15.53 25.20 -23.47
CA PRO A 15 -15.47 26.45 -24.22
C PRO A 15 -14.04 27.02 -24.29
N PRO A 16 -13.74 27.87 -25.30
CA PRO A 16 -12.44 28.54 -25.41
C PRO A 16 -12.11 29.31 -24.13
N ARG A 17 -10.88 29.15 -23.62
CA ARG A 17 -10.43 29.69 -22.32
C ARG A 17 -9.40 30.80 -22.51
N THR A 18 -9.81 31.86 -23.21
CA THR A 18 -8.94 32.99 -23.58
C THR A 18 -8.68 33.95 -22.41
N ILE A 19 -9.56 34.01 -21.41
CA ILE A 19 -9.44 34.92 -20.26
C ILE A 19 -9.01 34.16 -19.00
N LEU A 20 -8.15 34.76 -18.18
CA LEU A 20 -7.66 34.19 -16.91
C LEU A 20 -8.79 33.72 -15.98
N LYS A 21 -9.90 34.45 -15.96
CA LYS A 21 -11.10 34.10 -15.17
C LYS A 21 -11.66 32.73 -15.58
N ASP A 22 -11.71 32.45 -16.88
CA ASP A 22 -12.25 31.20 -17.41
C ASP A 22 -11.30 30.03 -17.14
N GLN A 23 -9.99 30.27 -17.19
CA GLN A 23 -8.98 29.28 -16.82
C GLN A 23 -9.08 28.91 -15.34
N ARG A 24 -9.23 29.89 -14.45
CA ARG A 24 -9.46 29.66 -13.00
C ARG A 24 -10.77 28.93 -12.75
N GLY A 25 -11.86 29.35 -13.40
CA GLY A 25 -13.16 28.70 -13.30
C GLY A 25 -13.12 27.23 -13.72
N TYR A 26 -12.41 26.93 -14.82
CA TYR A 26 -12.20 25.56 -15.27
C TYR A 26 -11.43 24.73 -14.23
N LEU A 27 -10.32 25.23 -13.70
CA LEU A 27 -9.54 24.51 -12.69
C LEU A 27 -10.33 24.30 -11.38
N LEU A 28 -11.15 25.27 -10.97
CA LEU A 28 -12.05 25.16 -9.82
C LEU A 28 -13.12 24.08 -10.04
N ASN A 29 -13.69 24.00 -11.25
CA ASN A 29 -14.64 22.94 -11.58
C ASN A 29 -13.97 21.56 -11.57
N VAL A 30 -12.74 21.46 -12.08
CA VAL A 30 -11.95 20.22 -12.04
C VAL A 30 -11.66 19.82 -10.59
N SER A 31 -11.22 20.76 -9.74
CA SER A 31 -10.92 20.46 -8.34
C SER A 31 -12.16 20.03 -7.56
N GLY A 32 -13.31 20.70 -7.75
CA GLY A 32 -14.56 20.32 -7.10
C GLY A 32 -15.06 18.94 -7.53
N ASN A 33 -14.97 18.60 -8.82
CA ASN A 33 -15.30 17.26 -9.29
C ASN A 33 -14.31 16.21 -8.80
N PHE A 34 -13.01 16.53 -8.77
CA PHE A 34 -11.98 15.65 -8.24
C PHE A 34 -12.23 15.33 -6.77
N GLU A 35 -12.52 16.34 -5.95
CA GLU A 35 -12.83 16.18 -4.53
C GLU A 35 -14.09 15.33 -4.32
N ARG A 36 -15.17 15.63 -5.06
CA ARG A 36 -16.44 14.89 -4.97
C ARG A 36 -16.26 13.41 -5.31
N ILE A 37 -15.60 13.09 -6.42
CA ILE A 37 -15.42 11.71 -6.88
C ILE A 37 -14.42 10.97 -5.99
N THR A 38 -13.36 11.64 -5.53
CA THR A 38 -12.42 11.06 -4.56
C THR A 38 -13.12 10.74 -3.24
N SER A 39 -13.95 11.64 -2.73
CA SER A 39 -14.75 11.42 -1.51
C SER A 39 -15.70 10.22 -1.66
N GLN A 40 -16.34 10.09 -2.81
CA GLN A 40 -17.13 8.90 -3.18
C GLN A 40 -16.29 7.61 -3.15
N ALA A 41 -15.11 7.63 -3.77
CA ALA A 41 -14.21 6.48 -3.82
C ALA A 41 -13.71 6.05 -2.43
N LEU A 42 -13.42 7.00 -1.55
CA LEU A 42 -12.98 6.80 -0.16
C LEU A 42 -14.13 6.34 0.74
N GLY A 43 -15.33 6.89 0.54
CA GLY A 43 -16.56 6.52 1.24
C GLY A 43 -17.14 5.18 0.81
N GLY A 44 -16.71 4.64 -0.34
CA GLY A 44 -17.25 3.41 -0.90
C GLY A 44 -18.62 3.58 -1.56
N VAL A 45 -18.99 4.81 -1.90
CA VAL A 45 -20.25 5.16 -2.56
C VAL A 45 -19.96 5.46 -4.02
N TYR A 46 -20.26 4.54 -4.92
CA TYR A 46 -19.83 4.58 -6.32
C TYR A 46 -20.94 5.05 -7.27
N VAL A 47 -21.36 6.31 -7.15
CA VAL A 47 -22.52 6.86 -7.90
C VAL A 47 -22.10 7.49 -9.22
N ASP A 48 -20.92 8.11 -9.28
CA ASP A 48 -20.44 8.79 -10.50
C ASP A 48 -20.19 7.81 -11.66
N THR A 49 -20.42 8.27 -12.90
CA THR A 49 -20.13 7.51 -14.14
C THR A 49 -18.65 7.17 -14.30
N PHE A 50 -17.76 7.89 -13.60
CA PHE A 50 -16.37 7.49 -13.43
C PHE A 50 -16.22 6.06 -12.91
N PHE A 51 -17.13 5.52 -12.10
CA PHE A 51 -17.00 4.16 -11.57
C PHE A 51 -17.56 3.07 -12.50
N THR A 52 -18.33 3.44 -13.53
CA THR A 52 -19.02 2.50 -14.43
C THR A 52 -18.55 2.57 -15.89
N GLY A 53 -17.96 3.68 -16.34
CA GLY A 53 -17.71 3.93 -17.77
C GLY A 53 -16.25 3.85 -18.25
N GLY A 54 -15.98 3.11 -19.33
CA GLY A 54 -14.74 3.24 -20.13
C GLY A 54 -13.56 2.34 -19.73
N THR A 55 -12.50 2.40 -20.54
CA THR A 55 -11.28 1.58 -20.43
C THR A 55 -10.35 2.16 -19.35
N PHE A 56 -10.45 1.67 -18.12
CA PHE A 56 -9.42 1.91 -17.10
C PHE A 56 -8.36 0.81 -17.18
N PRO A 57 -7.06 1.13 -17.06
CA PRO A 57 -6.00 0.12 -17.11
C PRO A 57 -6.21 -1.00 -16.07
N GLU A 58 -6.74 -0.65 -14.90
CA GLU A 58 -7.06 -1.59 -13.82
C GLU A 58 -8.45 -1.28 -13.24
N SER A 59 -9.52 -1.77 -13.88
CA SER A 59 -10.93 -1.48 -13.50
C SER A 59 -11.23 -1.61 -12.00
N ASN A 60 -10.54 -2.52 -11.30
CA ASN A 60 -10.66 -2.72 -9.86
C ASN A 60 -10.16 -1.51 -9.04
N LEU A 61 -9.19 -0.74 -9.53
CA LEU A 61 -8.61 0.40 -8.82
C LEU A 61 -9.53 1.62 -8.79
N ARG A 62 -10.54 1.69 -9.67
CA ARG A 62 -11.56 2.75 -9.59
C ARG A 62 -12.32 2.71 -8.27
N ARG A 63 -12.54 1.50 -7.74
CA ARG A 63 -13.13 1.29 -6.42
C ARG A 63 -12.03 1.28 -5.37
N LEU A 64 -11.37 2.43 -5.20
CA LEU A 64 -10.14 2.56 -4.41
C LEU A 64 -10.26 1.96 -3.00
N ARG A 65 -11.33 2.26 -2.26
CA ARG A 65 -11.57 1.67 -0.93
C ARG A 65 -11.60 0.14 -0.97
N THR A 66 -12.32 -0.44 -1.92
CA THR A 66 -12.39 -1.91 -2.09
C THR A 66 -11.03 -2.48 -2.44
N ALA A 67 -10.30 -1.85 -3.37
CA ALA A 67 -8.95 -2.28 -3.72
C ALA A 67 -8.03 -2.27 -2.48
N ILE A 68 -7.94 -1.15 -1.76
CA ILE A 68 -7.10 -1.05 -0.55
C ILE A 68 -7.52 -2.05 0.53
N ARG A 69 -8.82 -2.34 0.68
CA ARG A 69 -9.28 -3.39 1.60
C ARG A 69 -8.76 -4.76 1.20
N VAL A 70 -8.88 -5.13 -0.08
CA VAL A 70 -8.32 -6.38 -0.60
C VAL A 70 -6.80 -6.43 -0.39
N LEU A 71 -6.10 -5.31 -0.58
CA LEU A 71 -4.66 -5.23 -0.29
C LEU A 71 -4.35 -5.42 1.20
N GLY A 72 -5.22 -4.93 2.08
CA GLY A 72 -5.13 -5.15 3.53
C GLY A 72 -5.28 -6.62 3.90
N ASP A 73 -6.23 -7.33 3.28
CA ASP A 73 -6.38 -8.78 3.44
C ASP A 73 -5.11 -9.50 2.91
N CYS A 74 -4.58 -9.06 1.76
CA CYS A 74 -3.33 -9.58 1.22
C CYS A 74 -2.13 -9.37 2.15
N PHE A 75 -2.09 -8.22 2.83
CA PHE A 75 -1.06 -7.92 3.82
C PHE A 75 -1.18 -8.81 5.05
N ALA A 76 -2.41 -9.05 5.54
CA ALA A 76 -2.65 -9.98 6.64
C ALA A 76 -2.18 -11.40 6.29
N ASP A 77 -2.51 -11.88 5.09
CA ASP A 77 -2.00 -13.15 4.57
C ASP A 77 -0.47 -13.14 4.48
N ALA A 78 0.14 -12.08 3.94
CA ALA A 78 1.60 -11.99 3.86
C ALA A 78 2.27 -11.99 5.26
N MET A 79 1.66 -11.34 6.25
CA MET A 79 2.13 -11.36 7.64
C MET A 79 2.03 -12.76 8.26
N ASP A 80 0.96 -13.50 7.99
CA ASP A 80 0.79 -14.87 8.47
C ASP A 80 1.84 -15.82 7.83
N TRP A 81 2.01 -15.73 6.51
CA TRP A 81 2.89 -16.64 5.77
C TRP A 81 4.38 -16.30 5.83
N LYS A 82 4.73 -15.00 5.89
CA LYS A 82 6.12 -14.51 5.78
C LYS A 82 6.55 -13.64 6.96
N GLY A 83 5.66 -13.33 7.90
CA GLY A 83 5.99 -12.49 9.05
C GLY A 83 6.89 -13.19 10.07
N HIS A 84 7.00 -14.51 10.00
CA HIS A 84 7.88 -15.31 10.85
C HIS A 84 9.23 -15.53 10.16
N ARG A 85 10.34 -15.25 10.83
CA ARG A 85 11.66 -15.62 10.29
C ARG A 85 11.86 -17.13 10.25
N GLN A 86 11.45 -17.84 11.30
CA GLN A 86 11.61 -19.29 11.44
C GLN A 86 10.29 -19.97 11.83
N ILE A 87 10.02 -21.16 11.32
CA ILE A 87 8.83 -21.96 11.66
C ILE A 87 9.24 -23.40 11.96
N THR A 88 8.56 -24.05 12.91
CA THR A 88 8.89 -25.41 13.37
C THR A 88 8.20 -26.52 12.61
N LYS A 89 7.08 -26.20 11.95
CA LYS A 89 6.33 -27.12 11.11
C LYS A 89 6.20 -26.52 9.72
N SER A 90 6.38 -27.34 8.70
CA SER A 90 6.08 -26.94 7.33
C SER A 90 4.61 -26.57 7.25
N ARG A 91 4.30 -25.39 6.68
CA ARG A 91 2.90 -25.00 6.43
C ARG A 91 2.33 -25.89 5.34
N THR A 92 1.04 -26.20 5.42
CA THR A 92 0.32 -26.84 4.32
C THR A 92 0.48 -26.03 3.03
N PRO A 93 0.45 -26.63 1.84
CA PRO A 93 0.56 -25.88 0.60
C PRO A 93 -0.51 -24.77 0.52
N ALA A 94 -0.08 -23.56 0.18
CA ALA A 94 -0.95 -22.40 0.08
C ALA A 94 -2.01 -22.61 -1.01
N SER A 95 -3.25 -22.19 -0.76
CA SER A 95 -4.32 -22.26 -1.76
C SER A 95 -3.97 -21.41 -2.99
N ALA A 96 -4.56 -21.71 -4.15
CA ALA A 96 -4.36 -20.90 -5.37
C ALA A 96 -4.68 -19.41 -5.16
N LYS A 97 -5.69 -19.11 -4.33
CA LYS A 97 -6.04 -17.74 -3.92
C LYS A 97 -4.90 -17.10 -3.14
N THR A 98 -4.36 -17.81 -2.15
CA THR A 98 -3.23 -17.36 -1.33
C THR A 98 -1.96 -17.19 -2.15
N LEU A 99 -1.68 -18.06 -3.12
CA LEU A 99 -0.51 -17.92 -4.01
C LEU A 99 -0.58 -16.64 -4.86
N LYS A 100 -1.77 -16.31 -5.38
CA LYS A 100 -1.99 -15.06 -6.11
C LYS A 100 -1.80 -13.84 -5.21
N VAL A 101 -2.23 -13.92 -3.96
CA VAL A 101 -2.02 -12.88 -2.95
C VAL A 101 -0.53 -12.70 -2.59
N LEU A 102 0.16 -13.80 -2.30
CA LEU A 102 1.58 -13.82 -1.98
C LEU A 102 2.46 -13.37 -3.16
N SER A 103 1.93 -13.41 -4.40
CA SER A 103 2.63 -12.87 -5.57
C SER A 103 3.02 -11.40 -5.40
N LEU A 104 2.17 -10.61 -4.73
CA LEU A 104 2.42 -9.19 -4.43
C LEU A 104 3.62 -8.98 -3.50
N PHE A 105 3.99 -10.00 -2.72
CA PHE A 105 5.05 -10.01 -1.72
C PHE A 105 6.16 -11.01 -2.06
N GLN A 106 6.34 -11.37 -3.34
CA GLN A 106 7.35 -12.36 -3.79
C GLN A 106 8.79 -11.99 -3.41
N GLU A 107 9.12 -10.70 -3.45
CA GLU A 107 10.44 -10.16 -3.09
C GLU A 107 10.82 -10.44 -1.63
N ILE A 108 9.84 -10.77 -0.78
CA ILE A 108 10.06 -11.05 0.64
C ILE A 108 10.40 -12.53 0.81
N PRO A 109 11.53 -12.87 1.46
CA PRO A 109 11.91 -14.25 1.72
C PRO A 109 10.82 -15.02 2.49
N ASN A 110 10.68 -16.30 2.18
CA ASN A 110 9.81 -17.18 2.96
C ASN A 110 10.45 -17.52 4.31
N SER A 111 9.59 -17.87 5.28
CA SER A 111 10.04 -18.38 6.58
C SER A 111 10.91 -19.61 6.43
N MET A 112 12.01 -19.66 7.20
CA MET A 112 12.89 -20.83 7.24
C MET A 112 12.26 -21.93 8.10
N VAL A 113 12.16 -23.14 7.57
CA VAL A 113 11.73 -24.30 8.36
C VAL A 113 12.91 -24.79 9.19
N VAL A 114 12.73 -24.89 10.50
CA VAL A 114 13.75 -25.34 11.46
C VAL A 114 13.16 -26.45 12.32
N SER A 115 13.92 -27.50 12.63
CA SER A 115 13.44 -28.54 13.55
C SER A 115 13.16 -27.97 14.93
N TYR A 116 12.13 -28.49 15.61
CA TYR A 116 11.86 -28.11 17.00
C TYR A 116 13.07 -28.38 17.92
N ALA A 117 13.80 -29.47 17.68
CA ALA A 117 15.00 -29.81 18.45
C ALA A 117 16.10 -28.74 18.28
N ASP A 118 16.34 -28.27 17.06
CA ASP A 118 17.34 -27.25 16.77
C ASP A 118 16.96 -25.88 17.36
N LEU A 119 15.67 -25.54 17.29
CA LEU A 119 15.16 -24.29 17.87
C LEU A 119 15.24 -24.33 19.40
N LYS A 120 14.84 -25.45 20.01
CA LYS A 120 14.97 -25.67 21.45
C LYS A 120 16.43 -25.59 21.91
N ALA A 121 17.35 -26.27 21.21
CA ALA A 121 18.78 -26.22 21.53
C ALA A 121 19.36 -24.80 21.44
N LYS A 122 18.93 -23.99 20.44
CA LYS A 122 19.32 -22.58 20.35
C LYS A 122 18.80 -21.76 21.53
N VAL A 123 17.53 -21.95 21.90
CA VAL A 123 16.92 -21.24 23.04
C VAL A 123 17.60 -21.64 24.35
N ASP A 124 17.83 -22.93 24.60
CA ASP A 124 18.46 -23.44 25.82
C ASP A 124 19.92 -22.95 25.94
N LYS A 125 20.66 -22.91 24.83
CA LYS A 125 22.02 -22.34 24.78
C LYS A 125 22.02 -20.84 25.11
N SER A 126 21.08 -20.09 24.53
CA SER A 126 20.95 -18.66 24.82
C SER A 126 20.55 -18.42 26.29
N LEU A 127 19.62 -19.21 26.83
CA LEU A 127 19.19 -19.12 28.23
C LEU A 127 20.37 -19.33 29.19
N GLY A 128 21.18 -20.37 28.98
CA GLY A 128 22.36 -20.64 29.81
C GLY A 128 23.44 -19.54 29.73
N HIS A 129 23.47 -18.74 28.65
CA HIS A 129 24.32 -17.56 28.57
C HIS A 129 23.74 -16.37 29.36
N TYR A 130 22.42 -16.16 29.32
CA TYR A 130 21.74 -15.08 30.03
C TYR A 130 21.71 -15.30 31.56
N GLU A 131 21.54 -16.54 32.04
CA GLU A 131 21.57 -16.88 33.48
C GLU A 131 22.94 -16.66 34.13
N ARG A 132 24.01 -16.66 33.33
CA ARG A 132 25.39 -16.42 33.78
C ARG A 132 25.76 -14.94 33.84
N LEU A 133 24.91 -14.05 33.29
CA LEU A 133 25.15 -12.61 33.27
C LEU A 133 24.47 -11.95 34.49
N PRO A 134 25.18 -11.12 35.27
CA PRO A 134 24.56 -10.37 36.35
C PRO A 134 23.52 -9.39 35.77
N GLY A 135 22.26 -9.55 36.15
CA GLY A 135 21.11 -8.78 35.64
C GLY A 135 20.44 -9.34 34.38
N GLY A 136 20.87 -10.51 33.88
CA GLY A 136 20.22 -11.21 32.77
C GLY A 136 18.88 -11.80 33.18
N THR A 137 17.77 -11.32 32.60
CA THR A 137 16.43 -11.87 32.83
C THR A 137 15.98 -12.67 31.60
N ALA A 138 15.17 -13.72 31.81
CA ALA A 138 14.52 -14.46 30.73
C ALA A 138 13.72 -13.53 29.79
N LEU A 139 13.25 -12.38 30.28
CA LEU A 139 12.56 -11.35 29.51
C LEU A 139 13.44 -10.70 28.43
N ALA A 140 14.74 -10.52 28.68
CA ALA A 140 15.67 -9.98 27.69
C ALA A 140 15.83 -10.95 26.50
N LEU A 141 15.91 -12.25 26.79
CA LEU A 141 15.95 -13.31 25.79
C LEU A 141 14.64 -13.37 24.97
N ILE A 142 13.49 -13.27 25.63
CA ILE A 142 12.19 -13.20 24.94
C ILE A 142 12.15 -12.00 23.98
N GLY A 143 12.62 -10.84 24.42
CA GLY A 143 12.72 -9.64 23.58
C GLY A 143 13.64 -9.84 22.36
N GLU A 144 14.79 -10.50 22.54
CA GLU A 144 15.69 -10.83 21.43
C GLU A 144 15.07 -11.81 20.44
N LEU A 145 14.47 -12.90 20.93
CA LEU A 145 13.79 -13.89 20.11
C LEU A 145 12.63 -13.27 19.33
N PHE A 146 11.84 -12.41 19.97
CA PHE A 146 10.75 -11.67 19.32
C PHE A 146 11.27 -10.75 18.21
N ARG A 147 12.34 -9.99 18.45
CA ARG A 147 12.96 -9.12 17.42
C ARG A 147 13.49 -9.92 16.23
N ASN A 148 14.14 -11.05 16.50
CA ASN A 148 14.66 -11.94 15.47
C ASN A 148 13.51 -12.51 14.63
N GLN A 149 12.45 -12.97 15.30
CA GLN A 149 11.31 -13.59 14.65
C GLN A 149 10.46 -12.60 13.84
N SER A 150 10.32 -11.37 14.33
CA SER A 150 9.57 -10.28 13.67
C SER A 150 10.40 -9.49 12.65
N SER A 151 11.69 -9.80 12.47
CA SER A 151 12.55 -9.09 11.51
C SER A 151 11.96 -8.91 10.10
N PRO A 152 11.12 -9.81 9.53
CA PRO A 152 10.52 -9.60 8.21
C PRO A 152 9.43 -8.50 8.16
N TRP A 153 8.81 -8.15 9.29
CA TRP A 153 7.60 -7.29 9.31
C TRP A 153 7.81 -5.93 8.67
N GLU A 154 9.00 -5.35 8.85
CA GLU A 154 9.36 -4.06 8.25
C GLU A 154 9.26 -4.12 6.72
N ASN A 155 9.81 -5.16 6.10
CA ASN A 155 9.82 -5.31 4.66
C ASN A 155 8.40 -5.59 4.12
N ILE A 156 7.59 -6.36 4.86
CA ILE A 156 6.19 -6.63 4.51
C ILE A 156 5.39 -5.33 4.56
N ALA A 157 5.53 -4.54 5.63
CA ALA A 157 4.84 -3.26 5.78
C ALA A 157 5.27 -2.24 4.70
N LYS A 158 6.58 -2.13 4.42
CA LYS A 158 7.09 -1.27 3.33
C LYS A 158 6.52 -1.68 1.98
N ARG A 159 6.48 -2.98 1.69
CA ARG A 159 5.93 -3.49 0.41
C ARG A 159 4.44 -3.16 0.29
N TYR A 160 3.67 -3.39 1.34
CA TYR A 160 2.25 -3.03 1.38
C TYR A 160 2.03 -1.54 1.07
N LEU A 161 2.77 -0.64 1.74
CA LEU A 161 2.66 0.80 1.49
C LEU A 161 3.04 1.20 0.07
N LEU A 162 4.07 0.59 -0.52
CA LEU A 162 4.47 0.88 -1.91
C LEU A 162 3.37 0.51 -2.90
N ILE A 163 2.73 -0.64 -2.71
CA ILE A 163 1.62 -1.07 -3.56
C ILE A 163 0.42 -0.14 -3.38
N ALA A 164 0.06 0.16 -2.13
CA ALA A 164 -1.04 1.08 -1.81
C ALA A 164 -0.83 2.47 -2.45
N TRP A 165 0.37 3.02 -2.30
CA TRP A 165 0.75 4.30 -2.90
C TRP A 165 0.64 4.27 -4.44
N ARG A 166 1.14 3.20 -5.07
CA ARG A 166 1.04 3.04 -6.53
C ARG A 166 -0.42 3.01 -6.97
N TRP A 167 -1.28 2.29 -6.25
CA TRP A 167 -2.71 2.21 -6.57
C TRP A 167 -3.42 3.56 -6.41
N VAL A 168 -3.11 4.30 -5.35
CA VAL A 168 -3.60 5.68 -5.17
C VAL A 168 -3.15 6.57 -6.33
N ARG A 169 -1.87 6.50 -6.74
CA ARG A 169 -1.37 7.28 -7.88
C ARG A 169 -2.08 6.94 -9.18
N VAL A 170 -2.28 5.65 -9.47
CA VAL A 170 -3.01 5.20 -10.67
C VAL A 170 -4.47 5.66 -10.63
N PHE A 171 -5.12 5.60 -9.47
CA PHE A 171 -6.47 6.13 -9.27
C PHE A 171 -6.53 7.63 -9.58
N VAL A 172 -5.63 8.43 -8.98
CA VAL A 172 -5.57 9.88 -9.16
C VAL A 172 -5.34 10.26 -10.62
N GLN A 173 -4.37 9.62 -11.28
CA GLN A 173 -4.09 9.85 -12.70
C GLN A 173 -5.30 9.48 -13.57
N GLY A 174 -5.95 8.36 -13.28
CA GLY A 174 -7.12 7.92 -14.01
C GLY A 174 -8.33 8.84 -13.82
N LEU A 175 -8.51 9.39 -12.62
CA LEU A 175 -9.55 10.38 -12.33
C LEU A 175 -9.27 11.70 -13.06
N LEU A 176 -8.03 12.19 -13.06
CA LEU A 176 -7.68 13.38 -13.83
C LEU A 176 -7.85 13.19 -15.33
N THR A 177 -7.51 12.03 -15.86
CA THR A 177 -7.70 11.71 -17.28
C THR A 177 -9.19 11.70 -17.66
N TYR A 178 -10.06 11.36 -16.72
CA TYR A 178 -11.51 11.44 -16.91
C TYR A 178 -12.04 12.88 -16.86
N LEU A 179 -11.45 13.73 -16.01
CA LEU A 179 -11.91 15.11 -15.79
C LEU A 179 -11.29 16.14 -16.74
N THR A 180 -10.16 15.84 -17.37
CA THR A 180 -9.36 16.84 -18.10
C THR A 180 -8.81 16.31 -19.42
N ASP A 181 -8.38 17.22 -20.29
CA ASP A 181 -7.62 16.85 -21.48
C ASP A 181 -6.20 16.36 -21.13
N LYS A 182 -5.57 15.63 -22.05
CA LYS A 182 -4.27 14.98 -21.83
C LYS A 182 -3.18 15.95 -21.36
N ARG A 183 -3.14 17.18 -21.91
CA ARG A 183 -2.09 18.16 -21.58
C ARG A 183 -2.31 18.68 -20.17
N THR A 184 -3.53 19.04 -19.81
CA THR A 184 -3.87 19.50 -18.46
C THR A 184 -3.62 18.39 -17.43
N CYS A 185 -4.03 17.16 -17.72
CA CYS A 185 -3.78 16.01 -16.85
C CYS A 185 -2.29 15.84 -16.55
N GLN A 186 -1.44 15.87 -17.59
CA GLN A 186 0.00 15.72 -17.42
C GLN A 186 0.59 16.85 -16.57
N MET A 187 0.24 18.11 -16.88
CA MET A 187 0.72 19.26 -16.11
C MET A 187 0.30 19.19 -14.64
N LEU A 188 -0.96 18.87 -14.34
CA LEU A 188 -1.44 18.77 -12.96
C LEU A 188 -0.79 17.61 -12.20
N MET A 189 -0.57 16.47 -12.87
CA MET A 189 0.14 15.35 -12.28
C MET A 189 1.58 15.73 -11.93
N GLU A 190 2.34 16.29 -12.88
CA GLU A 190 3.77 16.59 -12.71
C GLU A 190 4.00 17.74 -11.71
N THR A 191 3.18 18.78 -11.75
CA THR A 191 3.44 20.02 -10.98
C THR A 191 2.85 20.01 -9.57
N VAL A 192 1.72 19.32 -9.35
CA VAL A 192 0.97 19.40 -8.08
C VAL A 192 0.86 18.04 -7.41
N LEU A 193 0.37 17.03 -8.12
CA LEU A 193 -0.06 15.78 -7.49
C LEU A 193 1.08 14.80 -7.23
N ASP A 194 2.01 14.61 -8.17
CA ASP A 194 3.16 13.73 -7.97
C ASP A 194 4.07 14.20 -6.81
N PRO A 195 4.41 15.50 -6.68
CA PRO A 195 5.14 15.99 -5.51
C PRO A 195 4.39 15.75 -4.20
N ALA A 196 3.07 16.00 -4.18
CA ALA A 196 2.25 15.78 -2.99
C ALA A 196 2.18 14.29 -2.61
N LEU A 197 1.95 13.40 -3.59
CA LEU A 197 1.91 11.96 -3.39
C LEU A 197 3.26 11.39 -2.96
N ALA A 198 4.37 11.93 -3.47
CA ALA A 198 5.72 11.56 -3.04
C ALA A 198 5.95 11.95 -1.57
N LYS A 199 5.57 13.18 -1.17
CA LYS A 199 5.64 13.62 0.23
C LYS A 199 4.82 12.73 1.16
N MET A 200 3.61 12.32 0.75
CA MET A 200 2.77 11.40 1.52
C MET A 200 3.40 10.01 1.67
N LYS A 201 4.03 9.50 0.60
CA LYS A 201 4.78 8.24 0.62
C LYS A 201 5.93 8.30 1.62
N ASP A 202 6.75 9.35 1.54
CA ASP A 202 7.93 9.49 2.39
C ASP A 202 7.53 9.61 3.87
N ALA A 203 6.50 10.42 4.18
CA ALA A 203 5.95 10.51 5.54
C ALA A 203 5.46 9.15 6.06
N SER A 204 4.79 8.36 5.22
CA SER A 204 4.32 7.02 5.60
C SER A 204 5.48 6.04 5.82
N MET A 205 6.54 6.15 5.02
CA MET A 205 7.77 5.36 5.18
C MET A 205 8.51 5.70 6.47
N SER A 206 8.63 6.99 6.81
CA SER A 206 9.20 7.43 8.08
C SER A 206 8.40 6.89 9.27
N LYS A 207 7.07 6.81 9.17
CA LYS A 207 6.25 6.24 10.24
C LYS A 207 6.50 4.74 10.45
N ILE A 208 6.73 3.97 9.38
CA ILE A 208 7.15 2.57 9.51
C ILE A 208 8.49 2.48 10.25
N GLN A 209 9.46 3.33 9.90
CA GLN A 209 10.76 3.33 10.57
C GLN A 209 10.62 3.63 12.05
N GLU A 210 9.79 4.60 12.43
CA GLU A 210 9.49 4.92 13.83
C GLU A 210 8.90 3.72 14.59
N LEU A 211 7.91 3.03 14.00
CA LEU A 211 7.31 1.84 14.59
C LEU A 211 8.33 0.69 14.76
N ASN A 212 9.25 0.54 13.80
CA ASN A 212 10.33 -0.44 13.91
C ASN A 212 11.34 -0.10 15.01
N LEU A 213 11.65 1.18 15.21
CA LEU A 213 12.51 1.63 16.30
C LEU A 213 11.85 1.38 17.66
N TYR A 214 10.54 1.61 17.77
CA TYR A 214 9.80 1.28 19.00
C TYR A 214 9.87 -0.22 19.32
N ARG A 215 9.67 -1.07 18.31
CA ARG A 215 9.85 -2.53 18.42
C ARG A 215 11.27 -2.94 18.85
N GLN A 216 12.29 -2.19 18.45
CA GLN A 216 13.66 -2.48 18.85
C GLN A 216 13.96 -2.08 20.30
N ARG A 217 13.32 -1.02 20.81
CA ARG A 217 13.56 -0.45 22.15
C ARG A 217 12.87 -1.17 23.32
N TYR A 218 11.67 -1.69 23.12
CA TYR A 218 10.90 -2.30 24.22
C TYR A 218 10.81 -3.82 24.05
N PRO A 219 11.24 -4.63 25.04
CA PRO A 219 10.90 -6.05 25.05
C PRO A 219 9.38 -6.18 25.16
N ALA A 220 8.80 -7.14 24.44
CA ALA A 220 7.36 -7.40 24.44
C ALA A 220 6.84 -7.45 25.89
N ALA A 221 5.86 -6.60 26.19
CA ALA A 221 5.11 -6.61 27.44
C ALA A 221 4.23 -7.86 27.53
#